data_AF-A0A7T0BWB5-F1
#
_entry.id   AF-A0A7T0BWB5-F1
#
_cell.length_a   1.000
_cell.length_b   1.000
_cell.length_c   1.000
_cell.angle_alpha   90.00
_cell.angle_beta   90.00
_cell.angle_gamma   90.00
#
_symmetry.space_group_name_H-M   'P 1'
#
loop_
_entity.id
_entity.type
_entity.pdbx_description
1 polymer ?
#
loop_
_entity_poly.entity_id
_entity_poly.type
_entity_poly.pdbx_seq_one_letter_code
_entity_poly.pdbx_strand_id
1 'polypeptide(L)'
;MKWTFNILRTIWVLAAVVILLVSIAGIEDSHTGAFFSWSMILLGFPINYLLFGLVGILIEIFEEGFSIPDPFLYNSHPYFHYILLWTLSSIAGYLQWFKLVPFLYKKIRQLINQKFRKIKENPS
;
A
#
# COMPACT_ATOMS: atom_id res chain seq x y z
N MET A 1 -9.21 -15.39 18.14
CA MET A 1 -9.30 -14.45 16.99
C MET A 1 -8.41 -13.20 17.11
N LYS A 2 -8.18 -12.60 18.29
CA LYS A 2 -7.25 -11.45 18.43
C LYS A 2 -5.78 -11.80 18.13
N TRP A 3 -5.36 -13.00 18.53
CA TRP A 3 -3.99 -13.49 18.32
C TRP A 3 -3.60 -13.64 16.85
N THR A 4 -4.47 -14.24 16.03
CA THR A 4 -4.23 -14.41 14.59
C THR A 4 -4.13 -13.07 13.87
N PHE A 5 -4.91 -12.07 14.28
CA PHE A 5 -4.84 -10.72 13.73
C PHE A 5 -3.51 -10.01 14.06
N ASN A 6 -3.04 -10.17 15.30
CA ASN A 6 -1.75 -9.61 15.71
C ASN A 6 -0.58 -10.27 14.99
N ILE A 7 -0.61 -11.60 14.81
CA ILE A 7 0.43 -12.32 14.07
C ILE A 7 0.49 -11.87 12.62
N LEU A 8 -0.67 -11.77 11.94
CA LEU A 8 -0.73 -11.29 10.56
C LEU A 8 -0.18 -9.87 10.43
N ARG A 9 -0.50 -8.99 11.38
CA ARG A 9 0.03 -7.63 11.45
C ARG A 9 1.55 -7.63 11.60
N THR A 10 2.10 -8.44 12.50
CA THR A 10 3.55 -8.53 12.70
C THR A 10 4.24 -9.06 11.45
N ILE A 11 3.73 -10.13 10.83
CA ILE A 11 4.27 -10.68 9.58
C ILE A 11 4.26 -9.63 8.48
N TRP A 12 3.15 -8.89 8.34
CA TRP A 12 3.03 -7.84 7.33
C TRP A 12 4.05 -6.72 7.53
N VAL A 13 4.24 -6.25 8.77
CA VAL A 13 5.24 -5.22 9.09
C VAL A 13 6.66 -5.73 8.84
N LEU A 14 6.96 -6.97 9.24
CA LEU A 14 8.26 -7.59 8.97
C LEU A 14 8.53 -7.70 7.47
N ALA A 15 7.54 -8.11 6.67
CA ALA A 15 7.65 -8.17 5.22
C ALA A 15 7.95 -6.77 4.63
N ALA A 16 7.23 -5.73 5.07
CA ALA A 16 7.48 -4.36 4.64
C ALA A 16 8.92 -3.92 4.96
N VAL A 17 9.41 -4.21 6.17
CA VAL A 17 10.77 -3.85 6.58
C VAL A 17 11.82 -4.63 5.79
N VAL A 18 11.62 -5.93 5.55
CA VAL A 18 12.52 -6.75 4.74
C VAL A 18 12.62 -6.21 3.32
N ILE A 19 11.49 -5.82 2.70
CA ILE A 19 11.49 -5.20 1.37
C ILE A 19 12.37 -3.95 1.37
N LEU A 20 12.21 -3.06 2.36
CA LEU A 20 13.05 -1.85 2.44
C LEU A 20 14.54 -2.18 2.60
N LEU A 21 14.89 -3.12 3.48
CA LEU A 21 16.28 -3.47 3.73
C LEU A 21 16.95 -4.08 2.49
N VAL A 22 16.25 -4.99 1.80
CA VAL A 22 16.72 -5.57 0.54
C VAL A 22 16.88 -4.48 -0.52
N SER A 23 15.95 -3.54 -0.60
CA SER A 23 16.01 -2.45 -1.57
C SER A 23 17.12 -1.43 -1.30
N ILE A 24 17.42 -1.15 -0.03
CA ILE A 24 18.57 -0.30 0.33
C ILE A 24 19.88 -1.05 0.06
N ALA A 25 19.97 -2.34 0.36
CA ALA A 25 21.18 -3.13 0.14
C ALA A 25 21.49 -3.33 -1.34
N GLY A 26 20.47 -3.41 -2.20
CA GLY A 26 20.61 -3.58 -3.65
C GLY A 26 20.53 -2.28 -4.45
N ILE A 27 20.68 -1.11 -3.84
CA ILE A 27 20.35 0.18 -4.49
C ILE A 27 21.12 0.47 -5.79
N GLU A 28 22.31 -0.12 -5.94
CA GLU A 28 23.15 0.00 -7.14
C GLU A 28 22.72 -0.94 -8.27
N ASP A 29 21.87 -1.94 -8.00
CA ASP A 29 21.33 -2.86 -8.99
C ASP A 29 20.08 -2.27 -9.67
N SER A 30 20.10 -2.25 -11.00
CA SER A 30 19.00 -1.82 -11.85
C SER A 30 17.66 -2.54 -11.59
N HIS A 31 17.69 -3.76 -11.05
CA HIS A 31 16.49 -4.56 -10.80
C HIS A 31 15.81 -4.25 -9.46
N THR A 32 16.52 -3.56 -8.56
CA THR A 32 16.05 -3.31 -7.19
C THR A 32 14.84 -2.40 -7.14
N GLY A 33 14.77 -1.40 -8.03
CA GLY A 33 13.61 -0.51 -8.12
C GLY A 33 12.33 -1.25 -8.54
N ALA A 34 12.45 -2.17 -9.49
CA ALA A 34 11.33 -3.00 -9.92
C ALA A 34 10.90 -3.97 -8.80
N PHE A 35 11.86 -4.63 -8.14
CA PHE A 35 11.59 -5.50 -7.00
C PHE A 35 10.85 -4.75 -5.89
N PHE A 36 11.33 -3.56 -5.51
CA PHE A 36 10.71 -2.72 -4.50
C PHE A 36 9.26 -2.38 -4.85
N SER A 37 9.05 -1.85 -6.06
CA SER A 37 7.76 -1.36 -6.52
C SER A 37 6.73 -2.49 -6.57
N TRP A 38 7.07 -3.62 -7.19
CA TRP A 38 6.18 -4.77 -7.28
C TRP A 38 5.90 -5.40 -5.91
N SER A 39 6.90 -5.50 -5.04
CA SER A 39 6.72 -6.05 -3.70
C SER A 39 5.80 -5.17 -2.85
N MET A 40 5.97 -3.85 -2.90
CA MET A 40 5.11 -2.90 -2.17
C MET A 40 3.70 -2.86 -2.74
N ILE A 41 3.53 -2.94 -4.06
CA ILE A 41 2.22 -3.04 -4.72
C ILE A 41 1.50 -4.30 -4.25
N LEU A 42 2.16 -5.46 -4.26
CA LEU A 42 1.57 -6.73 -3.80
C LEU A 42 1.20 -6.68 -2.32
N LEU A 43 2.08 -6.14 -1.47
CA LEU A 43 1.89 -6.11 -0.02
C LEU A 43 0.70 -5.22 0.41
N GLY A 44 0.44 -4.14 -0.33
CA GLY A 44 -0.65 -3.20 -0.07
C GLY A 44 -1.72 -3.17 -1.14
N PHE A 45 -1.85 -4.21 -1.97
CA PHE A 45 -2.88 -4.23 -3.01
C PHE A 45 -4.28 -4.13 -2.39
N PRO A 46 -5.21 -3.34 -2.97
CA PRO A 46 -5.09 -2.52 -4.18
C PRO A 46 -4.57 -1.09 -3.97
N ILE A 47 -4.56 -0.54 -2.75
CA ILE A 47 -4.28 0.89 -2.55
C ILE A 47 -2.88 1.30 -3.01
N ASN A 48 -1.89 0.41 -2.85
CA ASN A 48 -0.53 0.71 -3.30
C ASN A 48 -0.45 0.75 -4.83
N TYR A 49 -1.24 -0.04 -5.56
CA TYR A 49 -1.31 0.08 -7.02
C TYR A 49 -1.77 1.49 -7.45
N LEU A 50 -2.80 2.01 -6.79
CA LEU A 50 -3.28 3.38 -7.02
C LEU A 50 -2.24 4.43 -6.64
N LEU A 51 -1.56 4.23 -5.50
CA LEU A 51 -0.53 5.15 -5.03
C LEU A 51 0.66 5.24 -6.00
N PHE A 52 1.17 4.10 -6.47
CA PHE A 52 2.25 4.07 -7.46
C PHE A 52 1.80 4.67 -8.80
N GLY A 53 0.57 4.40 -9.24
CA GLY A 53 0.01 5.03 -10.44
C GLY A 53 -0.09 6.55 -10.32
N LEU A 54 -0.57 7.06 -9.17
CA LEU A 54 -0.65 8.50 -8.90
C LEU A 54 0.74 9.15 -8.85
N VAL A 55 1.71 8.52 -8.21
CA VAL A 55 3.08 9.01 -8.17
C VAL A 55 3.67 9.09 -9.59
N GLY A 56 3.47 8.07 -10.42
CA GLY A 56 3.92 8.07 -11.81
C GLY A 56 3.33 9.23 -12.62
N ILE A 57 2.01 9.45 -12.53
CA ILE A 57 1.33 10.58 -13.19
C ILE A 57 1.87 11.92 -12.71
N LEU A 58 2.09 12.06 -11.40
CA LEU A 58 2.64 13.30 -10.85
C LEU A 58 4.04 13.58 -11.41
N ILE A 59 4.92 12.58 -11.46
CA ILE A 59 6.26 12.72 -12.03
C ILE A 59 6.19 13.20 -13.47
N GLU A 60 5.37 12.56 -14.31
CA GLU A 60 5.18 12.94 -15.72
C GLU A 60 4.72 14.39 -15.88
N ILE A 61 3.73 14.81 -15.07
CA ILE A 61 3.25 16.21 -15.06
C ILE A 61 4.35 17.20 -14.64
N PHE A 62 5.18 16.84 -13.66
CA PHE A 62 6.26 17.72 -13.19
C PHE A 62 7.40 17.82 -14.21
N GLU A 63 7.75 16.74 -14.90
CA GLU A 63 8.77 16.72 -15.93
C GLU A 63 8.36 17.54 -17.15
N GLU A 64 7.17 17.28 -17.70
CA GLU A 64 6.66 17.99 -18.88
C GLU A 64 6.30 19.45 -18.56
N GLY A 65 5.71 19.70 -17.39
CA GLY A 65 5.17 21.01 -17.02
C GLY A 65 6.20 22.01 -16.49
N PHE A 66 7.26 21.56 -15.83
CA PHE A 66 8.23 22.43 -15.17
C PHE A 66 9.67 22.28 -15.67
N SER A 67 9.94 21.37 -16.61
CA SER A 67 11.31 21.08 -17.11
C SER A 67 12.31 20.84 -15.98
N ILE A 68 11.84 20.34 -14.84
CA ILE A 68 12.69 19.97 -13.71
C ILE A 68 13.27 18.62 -14.10
N PRO A 69 14.60 18.50 -14.29
CA PRO A 69 15.17 17.25 -14.72
C PRO A 69 14.97 16.20 -13.61
N ASP A 70 14.44 15.05 -14.03
CA ASP A 70 14.25 13.75 -13.34
C ASP A 70 15.35 13.38 -12.29
N PRO A 71 16.66 13.73 -12.46
CA PRO A 71 17.72 13.41 -11.50
C PRO A 71 17.60 14.00 -10.10
N PHE A 72 16.86 15.09 -9.88
CA PHE A 72 16.96 15.83 -8.61
C PHE A 72 16.39 15.04 -7.41
N LEU A 73 15.49 14.10 -7.65
CA LEU A 73 14.92 13.21 -6.62
C LEU A 73 15.53 11.81 -6.61
N TYR A 74 15.89 11.27 -7.79
CA TYR A 74 16.37 9.89 -7.91
C TYR A 74 17.90 9.75 -7.79
N ASN A 75 18.68 10.69 -8.37
CA ASN A 75 20.14 10.57 -8.45
C ASN A 75 20.86 11.26 -7.28
N SER A 76 20.27 12.32 -6.71
CA SER A 76 20.90 13.05 -5.60
C SER A 76 20.77 12.33 -4.26
N HIS A 77 19.62 11.69 -4.01
CA HIS A 77 19.32 11.02 -2.74
C HIS A 77 18.47 9.75 -2.94
N PRO A 78 19.02 8.70 -3.58
CA PRO A 78 18.26 7.49 -3.92
C PRO A 78 17.65 6.84 -2.67
N TYR A 79 18.37 6.83 -1.54
CA TYR A 79 17.87 6.34 -0.26
C TYR A 79 16.62 7.07 0.25
N PHE A 80 16.56 8.39 0.07
CA PHE A 80 15.43 9.20 0.51
C PHE A 80 14.17 8.84 -0.28
N HIS A 81 14.31 8.64 -1.59
CA HIS A 81 13.22 8.20 -2.45
C HIS A 81 12.63 6.86 -1.99
N TYR A 82 13.46 5.83 -1.78
CA TYR A 82 13.02 4.53 -1.31
C TYR A 82 12.33 4.61 0.07
N ILE A 83 12.93 5.33 1.02
CA ILE A 83 12.36 5.48 2.38
C ILE A 83 11.03 6.23 2.34
N LEU A 84 10.91 7.28 1.53
CA LEU A 84 9.68 8.07 1.41
C LEU A 84 8.55 7.25 0.80
N LEU A 85 8.78 6.62 -0.36
CA LEU A 85 7.78 5.77 -1.01
C LEU A 85 7.41 4.57 -0.14
N TRP A 86 8.39 3.97 0.52
CA TRP A 86 8.15 2.88 1.46
C TRP A 86 7.26 3.32 2.60
N THR A 87 7.53 4.51 3.18
CA THR A 87 6.75 5.05 4.31
C THR A 87 5.31 5.30 3.89
N LEU A 88 5.09 5.99 2.75
CA LEU A 88 3.75 6.28 2.24
C LEU A 88 2.98 5.00 1.91
N SER A 89 3.61 4.08 1.18
CA SER A 89 3.02 2.79 0.80
C SER A 89 2.75 1.89 2.01
N SER A 90 3.62 1.92 3.02
CA SER A 90 3.44 1.16 4.25
C SER A 90 2.28 1.70 5.08
N ILE A 91 2.17 3.03 5.21
CA ILE A 91 1.05 3.66 5.92
C ILE A 91 -0.26 3.36 5.19
N ALA A 92 -0.32 3.55 3.88
CA ALA A 92 -1.51 3.30 3.07
C ALA A 92 -1.95 1.83 3.15
N GLY A 93 -1.03 0.89 2.89
CA GLY A 93 -1.29 -0.55 2.97
C GLY A 93 -1.71 -1.00 4.37
N TYR A 94 -1.07 -0.47 5.41
CA TYR A 94 -1.43 -0.77 6.80
C TYR A 94 -2.85 -0.29 7.14
N LEU A 95 -3.19 0.95 6.78
CA LEU A 95 -4.52 1.51 7.00
C LEU A 95 -5.58 0.72 6.24
N GLN A 96 -5.28 0.31 5.00
CA GLN A 96 -6.17 -0.54 4.21
C GLN A 96 -6.46 -1.87 4.91
N TRP A 97 -5.42 -2.66 5.21
CA TRP A 97 -5.59 -4.03 5.70
C TRP A 97 -6.09 -4.10 7.13
N PHE A 98 -5.62 -3.23 8.02
CA PHE A 98 -5.87 -3.38 9.46
C PHE A 98 -6.92 -2.40 10.02
N LYS A 99 -7.32 -1.37 9.26
CA LYS A 99 -8.42 -0.48 9.64
C LYS A 99 -9.60 -0.55 8.68
N LEU A 100 -9.38 -0.30 7.38
CA LEU A 100 -10.46 -0.17 6.40
C LEU A 100 -11.16 -1.50 6.13
N VAL A 101 -10.41 -2.56 5.84
CA VAL A 101 -10.98 -3.89 5.53
C VAL A 101 -11.83 -4.43 6.70
N PRO A 102 -11.35 -4.44 7.97
CA PRO A 102 -12.17 -4.86 9.10
C PRO A 102 -13.40 -3.99 9.32
N PHE A 103 -13.30 -2.68 9.07
CA PHE A 103 -14.42 -1.76 9.17
C PHE A 103 -15.50 -2.06 8.12
N LEU A 104 -15.09 -2.22 6.85
CA LEU A 104 -16.00 -2.56 5.76
C LEU A 104 -16.68 -3.91 5.99
N TYR A 105 -15.93 -4.91 6.44
CA TYR A 105 -16.48 -6.22 6.78
C TYR A 105 -17.59 -6.13 7.83
N LYS A 106 -17.35 -5.38 8.93
CA LYS A 106 -18.37 -5.17 9.97
C LYS A 106 -19.63 -4.50 9.41
N LYS A 107 -19.46 -3.45 8.60
CA LYS A 107 -20.57 -2.70 8.01
C LYS A 107 -21.40 -3.55 7.06
N ILE A 108 -20.75 -4.32 6.18
CA ILE A 108 -21.42 -5.24 5.24
C ILE A 108 -22.19 -6.30 6.01
N ARG A 109 -21.59 -6.91 7.04
CA ARG A 109 -22.26 -7.91 7.88
C ARG A 109 -23.51 -7.36 8.56
N GLN A 110 -23.46 -6.12 9.06
CA GLN A 110 -24.63 -5.47 9.65
C GLN A 110 -25.74 -5.24 8.63
N LEU A 111 -25.41 -4.76 7.44
CA LEU A 111 -26.38 -4.51 6.36
C LEU A 111 -27.06 -5.81 5.91
N ILE A 112 -26.29 -6.89 5.77
CA ILE A 112 -26.82 -8.21 5.40
C ILE A 112 -27.79 -8.72 6.48
N ASN A 113 -27.40 -8.65 7.75
CA ASN A 113 -28.25 -9.09 8.87
C ASN A 113 -29.56 -8.29 8.95
N GLN A 114 -29.51 -6.98 8.70
CA GLN A 114 -30.71 -6.13 8.65
C GLN A 114 -31.64 -6.53 7.50
N LYS A 115 -31.09 -6.83 6.32
CA LYS A 115 -31.87 -7.29 5.15
C LYS A 115 -32.58 -8.62 5.45
N PHE A 116 -31.87 -9.60 6.01
CA PHE A 116 -32.48 -10.89 6.36
C PHE A 116 -33.57 -10.78 7.43
N ARG A 117 -33.38 -9.91 8.43
CA ARG A 117 -34.40 -9.66 9.45
C ARG A 117 -35.70 -9.12 8.85
N LYS A 118 -35.61 -8.16 7.94
CA LYS A 118 -36.78 -7.60 7.23
C LYS A 118 -37.54 -8.65 6.41
N ILE A 119 -36.83 -9.58 5.75
CA ILE A 119 -37.44 -10.67 4.98
C ILE A 119 -38.21 -11.62 5.92
N LYS A 120 -37.65 -11.94 7.09
CA LYS A 120 -38.30 -12.83 8.06
C LYS A 120 -39.56 -12.21 8.69
N GLU A 121 -39.56 -10.89 8.89
CA GLU A 121 -40.69 -10.17 9.49
C GLU A 121 -41.85 -9.91 8.50
N ASN A 122 -41.64 -10.09 7.19
CA ASN A 122 -42.68 -9.89 6.17
C ASN A 122 -42.62 -10.97 5.07
N PRO A 123 -43.00 -12.22 5.37
CA PRO A 123 -43.05 -13.30 4.38
C PRO A 123 -44.28 -13.08 3.47
N SER A 124 -44.06 -12.47 2.31
CA SER A 124 -45.05 -12.42 1.21
C SER A 124 -45.29 -13.81 0.64
#